data_AF-A0AAU6HM12-F1
#
_entry.id   AF-A0AAU6HM12-F1
#
_cell.length_a   1.000
_cell.length_b   1.000
_cell.length_c   1.000
_cell.angle_alpha   90.00
_cell.angle_beta   90.00
_cell.angle_gamma   90.00
#
_symmetry.space_group_name_H-M   'P 1'
#
loop_
_entity.id
_entity.type
_entity.pdbx_description
1 polymer ?
#
loop_
_entity_poly.entity_id
_entity_poly.type
_entity_poly.pdbx_seq_one_letter_code
_entity_poly.pdbx_strand_id
1 'polypeptide(L)'
;MVIQCKRYAPTTTIASREMRDLLGPRCTSGPIPAVFVTTTRFSRPSEGGAGQHGILAVHRDHLGPWNSGASLLSLGEVNGGGQGDPRHRTRWRQAYGE
;
A
#
# COMPACT_ATOMS: atom_id res chain seq x y z
N MET A 1 -14.40 -4.54 8.16
CA MET A 1 -13.11 -4.33 7.45
C MET A 1 -12.91 -2.84 7.28
N VAL A 2 -11.72 -2.29 7.53
CA VAL A 2 -11.44 -0.87 7.25
C VAL A 2 -10.58 -0.78 6.00
N ILE A 3 -11.04 -0.05 5.00
CA ILE A 3 -10.29 0.18 3.76
C ILE A 3 -10.09 1.68 3.60
N GLN A 4 -8.84 2.08 3.37
CA GLN A 4 -8.53 3.43 2.98
C GLN A 4 -7.90 3.43 1.59
N CYS A 5 -8.49 4.20 0.69
CA CYS A 5 -7.99 4.39 -0.66
C CYS A 5 -7.43 5.81 -0.78
N LYS A 6 -6.17 5.94 -1.18
CA LYS A 6 -5.56 7.25 -1.47
C LYS A 6 -4.91 7.27 -2.84
N ARG A 7 -5.30 8.27 -3.63
CA ARG A 7 -4.67 8.60 -4.92
C ARG A 7 -3.77 9.81 -4.72
N TYR A 8 -2.50 9.64 -5.02
CA TYR A 8 -1.51 10.72 -5.08
C TYR A 8 -0.77 10.69 -6.41
N ALA A 9 -0.07 11.78 -6.70
CA ALA A 9 0.89 11.82 -7.80
C ALA A 9 1.90 10.67 -7.65
N PRO A 10 2.31 10.03 -8.76
CA PRO A 10 3.29 8.95 -8.70
C PRO A 10 4.60 9.38 -8.01
N THR A 11 5.02 10.62 -8.19
CA THR A 11 6.23 11.14 -7.53
C THR A 11 6.14 11.21 -6.00
N THR A 12 4.94 11.19 -5.42
CA THR A 12 4.69 11.24 -3.97
C THR A 12 4.68 9.85 -3.34
N THR A 13 5.12 9.72 -2.09
CA THR A 13 5.01 8.47 -1.33
C THR A 13 4.03 8.59 -0.18
N ILE A 14 3.34 7.49 0.16
CA ILE A 14 2.58 7.40 1.41
C ILE A 14 3.56 7.46 2.58
N ALA A 15 3.32 8.40 3.50
CA ALA A 15 4.11 8.59 4.71
C ALA A 15 3.53 7.79 5.88
N SER A 16 4.34 7.50 6.90
CA SER A 16 3.88 6.74 8.08
C SER A 16 2.74 7.41 8.84
N ARG A 17 2.56 8.73 8.72
CA ARG A 17 1.42 9.43 9.33
C ARG A 17 0.09 8.90 8.80
N GLU A 18 0.02 8.63 7.50
CA GLU A 18 -1.19 8.16 6.83
C GLU A 18 -1.61 6.78 7.36
N MET A 19 -0.62 5.94 7.68
CA MET A 19 -0.86 4.62 8.29
C MET A 19 -1.37 4.75 9.72
N ARG A 20 -0.88 5.73 10.49
CA ARG A 20 -1.39 6.00 11.85
C ARG A 20 -2.80 6.56 11.83
N ASP A 21 -3.14 7.38 10.85
CA ASP A 21 -4.50 7.90 10.68
C ASP A 21 -5.49 6.75 10.41
N LEU A 22 -5.05 5.67 9.75
CA LEU A 22 -5.84 4.44 9.58
C LEU A 22 -6.00 3.63 10.88
N LEU A 23 -5.04 3.70 11.81
CA LEU A 23 -5.09 2.97 13.08
C LEU A 23 -6.18 3.51 14.01
N GLY A 24 -6.46 4.81 13.99
CA GLY A 24 -7.50 5.42 14.82
C GLY A 24 -8.87 4.75 14.66
N PRO A 25 -9.45 4.76 13.44
CA PRO A 25 -10.70 4.06 13.14
C PRO A 25 -10.66 2.56 13.45
N ARG A 26 -9.50 1.92 13.27
CA ARG A 26 -9.34 0.49 13.54
C ARG A 26 -9.45 0.17 15.02
N CYS A 27 -8.77 0.93 15.89
CA CYS A 27 -8.80 0.73 17.35
C CYS A 27 -10.21 0.86 17.93
N THR A 28 -11.09 1.67 17.33
CA THR A 28 -12.49 1.81 17.74
C THR A 28 -13.39 0.66 17.28
N SER A 29 -12.93 -0.14 16.32
CA SER A 29 -13.75 -1.13 15.61
C SER A 29 -13.45 -2.59 15.98
N GLY A 30 -12.53 -2.84 16.91
CA GLY A 30 -12.10 -4.20 17.27
C GLY A 30 -11.08 -4.79 16.28
N PRO A 31 -10.77 -6.10 16.34
CA PRO A 31 -9.76 -6.76 15.51
C PRO A 31 -10.30 -6.98 14.09
N ILE A 32 -10.47 -5.88 13.35
CA ILE A 32 -10.93 -5.88 11.98
C ILE A 32 -9.70 -5.83 11.03
N PRO A 33 -9.71 -6.58 9.91
CA PRO A 33 -8.70 -6.46 8.87
C PRO A 33 -8.64 -5.03 8.31
N ALA A 34 -7.43 -4.49 8.16
CA ALA A 34 -7.17 -3.15 7.63
C ALA A 34 -6.41 -3.22 6.31
N VAL A 35 -6.87 -2.47 5.31
CA VAL A 35 -6.28 -2.43 3.97
C VAL A 35 -6.02 -0.97 3.60
N PHE A 36 -4.81 -0.67 3.17
CA PHE A 36 -4.45 0.63 2.61
C PHE A 36 -4.14 0.44 1.13
N VAL A 37 -4.94 1.06 0.26
CA VAL A 37 -4.80 0.98 -1.19
C VAL A 37 -4.30 2.31 -1.73
N THR A 38 -3.28 2.26 -2.60
CA THR A 38 -2.80 3.45 -3.28
C THR A 38 -2.28 3.16 -4.69
N THR A 39 -2.40 4.16 -5.57
CA THR A 39 -1.82 4.15 -6.92
C THR A 39 -0.36 4.61 -6.94
N THR A 40 0.21 4.97 -5.79
CA THR A 40 1.63 5.28 -5.65
C THR A 40 2.37 4.20 -4.84
N ARG A 41 3.50 4.54 -4.21
CA ARG A 41 4.30 3.69 -3.31
C ARG A 41 4.22 4.16 -1.86
N PHE A 42 4.47 3.24 -0.94
CA PHE A 42 4.74 3.47 0.46
C PHE A 42 6.22 3.82 0.67
N SER A 43 6.49 4.78 1.56
CA SER A 43 7.83 4.95 2.11
C SER A 43 8.25 3.70 2.90
N ARG A 44 9.56 3.45 3.04
CA ARG A 44 10.07 2.31 3.82
C ARG A 44 9.53 2.27 5.25
N PRO A 45 9.49 3.39 6.00
CA PRO A 45 8.89 3.38 7.33
C PRO A 45 7.38 3.11 7.32
N SER A 46 6.63 3.54 6.30
CA SER A 46 5.20 3.25 6.22
C SER A 46 4.90 1.81 5.85
N GLU A 47 5.72 1.21 4.98
CA GLU A 47 5.61 -0.20 4.59
C GLU A 47 5.92 -1.12 5.77
N GLY A 48 7.02 -0.84 6.50
CA GLY A 48 7.36 -1.56 7.73
C GLY A 48 6.29 -1.42 8.81
N GLY A 49 5.76 -0.20 9.01
CA GLY A 49 4.65 0.03 9.93
C GLY A 49 3.37 -0.72 9.54
N ALA A 50 3.08 -0.84 8.23
CA ALA A 50 1.94 -1.62 7.76
C ALA A 50 2.03 -3.08 8.21
N GLY A 51 3.19 -3.71 7.98
CA GLY A 51 3.43 -5.10 8.38
C GLY A 51 3.32 -5.30 9.88
N GLN A 52 3.94 -4.43 10.68
CA GLN A 52 3.91 -4.51 12.15
C GLN A 52 2.49 -4.44 12.73
N HIS A 53 1.62 -3.65 12.12
CA HIS A 53 0.25 -3.51 12.58
C HIS A 53 -0.72 -4.46 11.88
N GLY A 54 -0.28 -5.34 10.97
CA GLY A 54 -1.18 -6.22 10.21
C GLY A 54 -2.14 -5.44 9.31
N ILE A 55 -1.63 -4.38 8.67
CA ILE A 55 -2.29 -3.64 7.61
C ILE A 55 -1.78 -4.18 6.27
N LEU A 56 -2.70 -4.53 5.37
CA LEU A 56 -2.35 -4.91 4.01
C LEU A 56 -2.08 -3.67 3.17
N ALA A 57 -0.82 -3.47 2.76
CA ALA A 57 -0.38 -2.34 1.96
C ALA A 57 -0.42 -2.68 0.46
N VAL A 58 -1.47 -2.25 -0.22
CA VAL A 58 -1.66 -2.46 -1.65
C VAL A 58 -1.19 -1.23 -2.41
N HIS A 59 0.01 -1.30 -2.99
CA HIS A 59 0.56 -0.26 -3.86
C HIS A 59 0.36 -0.60 -5.34
N ARG A 60 0.78 0.30 -6.23
CA ARG A 60 0.57 0.19 -7.68
C ARG A 60 0.95 -1.17 -8.29
N ASP A 61 2.11 -1.73 -7.91
CA ASP A 61 2.56 -3.01 -8.45
C ASP A 61 1.69 -4.21 -8.01
N HIS A 62 0.89 -4.07 -6.94
CA HIS A 62 -0.11 -5.06 -6.53
C HIS A 62 -1.45 -4.87 -7.25
N LEU A 63 -1.75 -3.66 -7.76
CA LEU A 63 -3.04 -3.37 -8.40
C LEU A 63 -3.25 -4.12 -9.72
N GLY A 64 -2.18 -4.35 -10.49
CA GLY A 64 -2.25 -5.11 -11.74
C GLY A 64 -2.73 -6.55 -11.53
N PRO A 65 -2.02 -7.37 -10.73
CA PRO A 65 -2.46 -8.72 -10.37
C PRO A 65 -3.84 -8.74 -9.72
N TRP A 66 -4.14 -7.80 -8.82
CA TRP A 66 -5.45 -7.72 -8.18
C TRP A 66 -6.58 -7.48 -9.20
N ASN A 67 -6.40 -6.52 -10.10
CA ASN A 67 -7.35 -6.23 -11.17
C ASN A 67 -7.49 -7.39 -12.16
N SER A 68 -6.50 -8.28 -12.21
CA SER A 68 -6.50 -9.48 -13.06
C SER A 68 -7.12 -10.70 -12.36
N GLY A 69 -7.67 -10.52 -11.15
CA GLY A 69 -8.39 -11.56 -10.41
C GLY A 69 -7.63 -12.20 -9.25
N ALA A 70 -6.40 -11.76 -8.94
CA ALA A 70 -5.71 -12.23 -7.74
C ALA A 70 -6.50 -11.86 -6.48
N SER A 71 -6.67 -12.80 -5.55
CA SER A 71 -7.39 -12.52 -4.32
C SER A 71 -6.62 -11.57 -3.41
N LEU A 72 -7.34 -10.81 -2.58
CA LEU A 72 -6.71 -9.93 -1.59
C LEU A 72 -5.85 -10.69 -0.58
N LEU A 73 -6.22 -11.93 -0.26
CA LEU A 73 -5.44 -12.82 0.62
C LEU A 73 -4.09 -13.18 0.00
N SER A 74 -4.07 -13.48 -1.30
CA SER A 74 -2.84 -13.78 -2.04
C SER A 74 -1.88 -12.59 -2.08
N LEU A 75 -2.40 -11.35 -2.09
CA LEU A 75 -1.56 -10.16 -1.94
C LEU A 75 -0.93 -10.04 -0.54
N GLY A 76 -1.54 -10.65 0.47
CA GLY A 76 -1.01 -10.73 1.83
C GLY A 76 0.33 -11.46 1.90
N GLU A 77 0.53 -12.48 1.06
CA GLU A 77 1.77 -13.28 1.01
C GLU A 77 2.98 -12.46 0.53
N VAL A 78 2.75 -11.38 -0.21
CA VAL A 78 3.78 -10.47 -0.73
C VAL A 78 3.74 -9.09 -0.07
N ASN A 79 2.97 -8.94 1.01
CA ASN A 79 2.85 -7.67 1.73
C ASN A 79 4.20 -7.20 2.28
N GLY A 80 4.50 -5.91 2.12
CA GLY A 80 5.79 -5.33 2.52
C GLY A 80 6.93 -5.54 1.51
N GLY A 81 6.65 -6.17 0.37
CA GLY A 81 7.57 -6.33 -0.76
C GLY A 81 7.07 -5.65 -2.04
N GLY A 82 7.69 -5.93 -3.18
CA GLY A 82 7.12 -5.59 -4.50
C GLY A 82 7.35 -4.16 -5.01
N GLN A 83 7.75 -3.19 -4.17
CA GLN A 83 7.97 -1.79 -4.58
C GLN A 83 9.25 -1.51 -5.40
N GLY A 84 9.98 -2.57 -5.73
CA GLY A 84 11.15 -2.59 -6.62
C GLY A 84 12.39 -1.80 -6.19
N ASP A 85 13.43 -1.98 -7.00
CA ASP A 85 14.74 -1.35 -6.86
C ASP A 85 14.77 0.06 -7.52
N PRO A 86 15.89 0.82 -7.48
CA PRO A 86 15.97 2.11 -8.14
C PRO A 86 15.64 2.09 -9.64
N ARG A 87 15.98 1.01 -10.36
CA ARG A 87 15.70 0.87 -11.81
C ARG A 87 14.20 0.72 -12.06
N HIS A 88 13.52 -0.09 -11.24
CA HIS A 88 12.07 -0.20 -11.24
C HIS A 88 11.40 1.16 -11.04
N ARG A 89 11.87 1.95 -10.06
CA ARG A 89 11.33 3.29 -9.78
C ARG A 89 11.55 4.29 -10.90
N THR A 90 12.61 4.15 -11.68
CA THR A 90 12.85 4.98 -12.87
C THR A 90 11.86 4.63 -13.98
N ARG A 91 11.73 3.34 -14.32
CA ARG A 91 10.73 2.88 -15.30
C ARG A 91 9.32 3.29 -14.91
N TRP A 92 9.01 3.17 -13.62
CA TRP A 92 7.70 3.53 -13.10
C TRP A 92 7.40 5.03 -13.20
N ARG A 93 8.39 5.89 -12.93
CA ARG A 93 8.26 7.34 -13.15
C ARG A 93 8.06 7.67 -14.62
N GLN A 94 8.72 6.98 -15.53
CA GLN A 94 8.51 7.16 -16.97
C GLN A 94 7.12 6.73 -17.42
N ALA A 95 6.61 5.61 -16.89
CA ALA A 95 5.31 5.08 -17.29
C ALA A 95 4.12 5.90 -16.78
N TYR A 96 4.27 6.60 -15.64
CA TYR A 96 3.13 7.18 -14.93
C TYR A 96 3.32 8.64 -14.47
N GLY A 97 4.50 9.24 -14.63
CA GLY A 97 4.86 10.53 -14.03
C GLY A 97 4.32 11.79 -14.72
N GLU A 98 3.34 11.68 -15.60
CA GLU A 98 2.66 12.82 -16.24
C GLU A 98 1.63 13.50 -15.33
#